data_AF-A0AAD4SRZ3-F1
#
_entry.id   AF-A0AAD4SRZ3-F1
#
_cell.length_a   1.000
_cell.length_b   1.000
_cell.length_c   1.000
_cell.angle_alpha   90.00
_cell.angle_beta   90.00
_cell.angle_gamma   90.00
#
_symmetry.space_group_name_H-M   'P 1'
#
loop_
_entity.id
_entity.type
_entity.pdbx_description
1 polymer ?
#
loop_
_entity_poly.entity_id
_entity_poly.type
_entity_poly.pdbx_seq_one_letter_code
_entity_poly.pdbx_strand_id
1 'polypeptide(L)'
;MIKSTSFPAPPPLPPSMGKKPPPPPPPPMAKIKYLAPPPPPLPPPLLIRNKLPLPPQPPLLSIGLRRVPEVIQLYNSLMRRKDSVKKSGGLDIAPTNTRQMIGEIENKSSHLLAIKCDVANRGDFIRNLIKQVENADFAKIEDVVAFVKWLDDELSTLVDERAVLKHFEWPEKKEDALREAAFAYCDLKKMLELEVLNFIDDIGLPCAAALKKMQTSFEKLENGAYNLSRMRESSTNRYKGFHIPTDWMLETRILRQIKLASVKLAAKFMNTVSTELKAAGGAPDFEELMLQGVKFAFRVHQFAGGFDAETTSAFQELRGISK
;
A
#
# COMPACT_ATOMS: atom_id res chain seq x y z
N MET A 1 -51.95 14.19 59.31
CA MET A 1 -51.22 14.95 58.28
C MET A 1 -50.48 13.95 57.41
N ILE A 2 -50.30 14.27 56.12
CA ILE A 2 -49.63 13.50 55.06
C ILE A 2 -50.59 12.64 54.21
N LYS A 3 -50.98 13.24 53.08
CA LYS A 3 -51.55 12.61 51.88
C LYS A 3 -50.52 11.67 51.26
N SER A 4 -50.96 10.51 50.77
CA SER A 4 -50.22 9.76 49.75
C SER A 4 -51.15 9.40 48.60
N THR A 5 -50.69 9.82 47.44
CA THR A 5 -51.30 9.91 46.12
C THR A 5 -51.44 8.54 45.46
N SER A 6 -52.63 8.26 44.92
CA SER A 6 -52.93 7.14 44.02
C SER A 6 -52.36 7.41 42.61
N PHE A 7 -51.53 6.51 42.10
CA PHE A 7 -51.11 6.52 40.69
C PHE A 7 -52.21 5.89 39.80
N PRO A 8 -52.52 6.47 38.62
CA PRO A 8 -53.43 5.86 37.67
C PRO A 8 -52.76 4.73 36.87
N ALA A 9 -53.54 3.70 36.53
CA ALA A 9 -53.13 2.55 35.73
C ALA A 9 -52.72 2.96 34.29
N PRO A 10 -51.78 2.23 33.65
CA PRO A 10 -51.36 2.51 32.29
C PRO A 10 -52.45 2.19 31.25
N PRO A 11 -52.50 2.89 30.11
CA PRO A 11 -53.50 2.69 29.08
C PRO A 11 -53.33 1.34 28.34
N PRO A 12 -54.42 0.78 27.78
CA PRO A 12 -54.39 -0.52 27.11
C PRO A 12 -53.65 -0.46 25.77
N LEU A 13 -52.91 -1.54 25.47
CA LEU A 13 -52.21 -1.76 24.19
C LEU A 13 -53.20 -1.88 23.01
N PRO A 14 -52.82 -1.42 21.80
CA PRO A 14 -53.63 -1.60 20.59
C PRO A 14 -53.70 -3.08 20.15
N PRO A 15 -54.78 -3.47 19.44
CA PRO A 15 -55.05 -4.86 19.10
C PRO A 15 -54.10 -5.42 18.02
N SER A 16 -53.78 -6.70 18.17
CA SER A 16 -52.95 -7.51 17.28
C SER A 16 -53.57 -7.58 15.87
N MET A 17 -52.95 -6.91 14.91
CA MET A 17 -53.27 -7.12 13.50
C MET A 17 -52.53 -8.35 12.96
N GLY A 18 -53.29 -9.21 12.32
CA GLY A 18 -52.92 -10.57 11.91
C GLY A 18 -51.65 -10.67 11.07
N LYS A 19 -50.96 -11.80 11.29
CA LYS A 19 -49.83 -12.27 10.49
C LYS A 19 -50.27 -12.43 9.02
N LYS A 20 -49.67 -11.65 8.12
CA LYS A 20 -49.69 -11.97 6.69
C LYS A 20 -48.86 -13.24 6.45
N PRO A 21 -49.33 -14.22 5.65
CA PRO A 21 -48.53 -15.38 5.29
C PRO A 21 -47.33 -14.98 4.43
N PRO A 22 -46.19 -15.72 4.51
CA PRO A 22 -45.02 -15.44 3.69
C PRO A 22 -45.32 -15.66 2.20
N PRO A 23 -44.67 -14.91 1.29
CA PRO A 23 -44.85 -15.10 -0.15
C PRO A 23 -44.32 -16.47 -0.60
N PRO A 24 -44.94 -17.08 -1.64
CA PRO A 24 -44.52 -18.38 -2.17
C PRO A 24 -43.12 -18.31 -2.82
N PRO A 25 -42.36 -19.41 -2.83
CA PRO A 25 -41.07 -19.46 -3.49
C PRO A 25 -41.19 -19.28 -5.01
N PRO A 26 -40.23 -18.60 -5.66
CA PRO A 26 -40.25 -18.42 -7.11
C PRO A 26 -40.08 -19.78 -7.84
N PRO A 27 -40.69 -19.94 -9.03
CA PRO A 27 -40.61 -21.16 -9.82
C PRO A 27 -39.18 -21.44 -10.33
N PRO A 28 -38.81 -22.71 -10.55
CA PRO A 28 -37.48 -23.06 -11.04
C PRO A 28 -37.35 -22.62 -12.50
N MET A 29 -36.53 -21.59 -12.75
CA MET A 29 -36.33 -21.08 -14.09
C MET A 29 -35.41 -22.03 -14.88
N ALA A 30 -35.89 -22.41 -16.06
CA ALA A 30 -35.25 -23.33 -16.99
C ALA A 30 -33.85 -22.86 -17.41
N LYS A 31 -32.94 -23.83 -17.60
CA LYS A 31 -31.57 -23.61 -18.08
C LYS A 31 -31.59 -23.08 -19.52
N ILE A 32 -31.50 -21.77 -19.69
CA ILE A 32 -31.18 -21.15 -20.98
C ILE A 32 -29.65 -21.11 -21.09
N LYS A 33 -29.10 -21.83 -22.07
CA LYS A 33 -27.69 -21.79 -22.45
C LYS A 33 -27.41 -20.47 -23.18
N TYR A 34 -26.94 -19.46 -22.46
CA TYR A 34 -26.28 -18.31 -23.09
C TYR A 34 -24.81 -18.64 -23.31
N LEU A 35 -24.38 -18.59 -24.57
CA LEU A 35 -22.98 -18.62 -24.99
C LEU A 35 -22.31 -17.34 -24.49
N ALA A 36 -21.36 -17.47 -23.56
CA ALA A 36 -20.53 -16.37 -23.09
C ALA A 36 -19.48 -15.98 -24.16
N PRO A 37 -19.09 -14.69 -24.25
CA PRO A 37 -17.93 -14.27 -25.03
C PRO A 37 -16.64 -14.85 -24.43
N PRO A 38 -15.58 -15.07 -25.23
CA PRO A 38 -14.39 -15.78 -24.79
C PRO A 38 -13.62 -15.02 -23.69
N PRO A 39 -13.10 -15.70 -22.67
CA PRO A 39 -12.29 -15.09 -21.62
C PRO A 39 -10.90 -14.68 -22.13
N PRO A 40 -10.27 -13.63 -21.55
CA PRO A 40 -8.88 -13.28 -21.82
C PRO A 40 -7.95 -14.43 -21.40
N PRO A 41 -6.79 -14.60 -22.06
CA PRO A 41 -5.89 -15.73 -21.81
C PRO A 41 -5.30 -15.68 -20.40
N LEU A 42 -5.47 -16.78 -19.64
CA LEU A 42 -4.83 -16.97 -18.34
C LEU A 42 -3.32 -17.21 -18.52
N PRO A 43 -2.47 -16.70 -17.60
CA PRO A 43 -1.06 -17.08 -17.52
C PRO A 43 -0.90 -18.56 -17.11
N PRO A 44 0.12 -19.26 -17.62
CA PRO A 44 0.33 -20.69 -17.35
C PRO A 44 0.73 -20.98 -15.88
N PRO A 45 0.44 -22.19 -15.36
CA PRO A 45 0.59 -22.52 -13.94
C PRO A 45 2.05 -22.84 -13.57
N LEU A 46 2.52 -22.29 -12.44
CA LEU A 46 3.76 -22.72 -11.79
C LEU A 46 3.50 -23.98 -10.97
N LEU A 47 3.92 -25.13 -11.50
CA LEU A 47 3.95 -26.39 -10.79
C LEU A 47 5.04 -26.36 -9.72
N ILE A 48 4.64 -26.50 -8.46
CA ILE A 48 5.53 -26.83 -7.35
C ILE A 48 6.02 -28.26 -7.55
N ARG A 49 7.35 -28.46 -7.64
CA ARG A 49 7.97 -29.75 -7.30
C ARG A 49 9.36 -29.55 -6.70
N ASN A 50 9.52 -30.10 -5.51
CA ASN A 50 10.74 -30.11 -4.70
C ASN A 50 11.95 -30.79 -5.38
N LYS A 51 13.14 -30.40 -4.89
CA LYS A 51 14.46 -31.07 -4.85
C LYS A 51 15.46 -30.83 -6.01
N LEU A 52 16.50 -30.05 -5.67
CA LEU A 52 17.94 -30.03 -6.07
C LEU A 52 18.43 -31.30 -6.84
N PRO A 53 19.38 -31.26 -7.81
CA PRO A 53 20.62 -30.43 -7.89
C PRO A 53 20.95 -29.75 -9.25
N LEU A 54 21.79 -28.70 -9.17
CA LEU A 54 22.37 -27.94 -10.30
C LEU A 54 23.20 -28.82 -11.28
N PRO A 55 23.08 -28.58 -12.60
CA PRO A 55 24.20 -28.65 -13.53
C PRO A 55 24.25 -27.43 -14.51
N PRO A 56 25.31 -27.27 -15.34
CA PRO A 56 25.86 -25.97 -15.75
C PRO A 56 25.12 -25.27 -16.89
N GLN A 57 25.20 -23.93 -16.91
CA GLN A 57 24.54 -23.04 -17.88
C GLN A 57 25.05 -23.21 -19.33
N PRO A 58 24.15 -23.29 -20.32
CA PRO A 58 24.44 -23.03 -21.74
C PRO A 58 24.21 -21.56 -22.14
N PRO A 59 24.74 -21.13 -23.30
CA PRO A 59 25.05 -19.73 -23.60
C PRO A 59 23.85 -18.89 -24.06
N LEU A 60 23.83 -17.63 -23.60
CA LEU A 60 22.87 -16.61 -23.98
C LEU A 60 22.99 -16.25 -25.48
N LEU A 61 21.81 -16.12 -26.08
CA LEU A 61 21.57 -15.72 -27.45
C LEU A 61 22.19 -14.35 -27.78
N SER A 62 22.66 -14.30 -29.02
CA SER A 62 23.34 -13.22 -29.72
C SER A 62 22.62 -11.87 -29.67
N ILE A 63 23.06 -10.98 -28.79
CA ILE A 63 23.21 -9.57 -29.14
C ILE A 63 24.62 -9.49 -29.74
N GLY A 64 24.76 -8.95 -30.95
CA GLY A 64 26.00 -8.89 -31.73
C GLY A 64 27.15 -8.05 -31.13
N LEU A 65 27.28 -8.02 -29.81
CA LEU A 65 28.39 -7.43 -29.08
C LEU A 65 29.39 -8.55 -28.77
N ARG A 66 30.41 -8.65 -29.60
CA ARG A 66 31.55 -9.54 -29.34
C ARG A 66 32.35 -8.95 -28.18
N ARG A 67 32.53 -9.75 -27.11
CA ARG A 67 33.44 -9.39 -26.01
C ARG A 67 34.84 -9.25 -26.62
N VAL A 68 35.45 -8.06 -26.49
CA VAL A 68 36.80 -7.74 -26.99
C VAL A 68 37.79 -8.04 -25.86
N PRO A 69 38.46 -9.21 -25.84
CA PRO A 69 39.30 -9.62 -24.72
C PRO A 69 40.50 -8.69 -24.51
N GLU A 70 40.88 -7.96 -25.56
CA GLU A 70 41.96 -6.97 -25.57
C GLU A 70 41.64 -5.78 -24.65
N VAL A 71 40.37 -5.37 -24.53
CA VAL A 71 39.96 -4.29 -23.60
C VAL A 71 40.15 -4.73 -22.15
N ILE A 72 39.81 -5.98 -21.85
CA ILE A 72 39.97 -6.56 -20.51
C ILE A 72 41.46 -6.75 -20.18
N GLN A 73 42.27 -7.18 -21.15
CA GLN A 73 43.72 -7.30 -20.99
C GLN A 73 44.40 -5.93 -20.82
N LEU A 74 43.96 -4.91 -21.55
CA LEU A 74 44.49 -3.55 -21.43
C LEU A 74 44.14 -2.94 -20.07
N TYR A 75 42.90 -3.10 -19.60
CA TYR A 75 42.46 -2.67 -18.27
C TYR A 75 43.27 -3.36 -17.17
N ASN A 76 43.44 -4.68 -17.25
CA ASN A 76 44.24 -5.44 -16.29
C ASN A 76 45.74 -5.07 -16.36
N SER A 77 46.26 -4.78 -17.55
CA SER A 77 47.66 -4.35 -17.74
C SER A 77 47.90 -2.93 -17.18
N LEU A 78 46.93 -2.03 -17.32
CA LEU A 78 46.97 -0.68 -16.73
C LEU A 78 46.84 -0.72 -15.21
N MET A 79 45.95 -1.55 -14.67
CA MET A 79 45.83 -1.70 -13.21
C MET A 79 47.04 -2.39 -12.60
N ARG A 80 47.61 -3.43 -13.25
CA ARG A 80 48.85 -4.08 -12.78
C ARG A 80 50.08 -3.17 -12.85
N ARG A 81 50.13 -2.21 -13.79
CA ARG A 81 51.22 -1.21 -13.85
C ARG A 81 51.12 -0.13 -12.78
N LYS A 82 49.90 0.16 -12.31
CA LYS A 82 49.67 1.09 -11.20
C LYS A 82 50.16 0.53 -9.86
N ASP A 83 50.20 -0.80 -9.73
CA ASP A 83 50.69 -1.49 -8.53
C ASP A 83 52.21 -1.78 -8.55
N SER A 84 52.91 -1.55 -9.67
CA SER A 84 54.35 -1.88 -9.80
C SER A 84 55.31 -0.71 -9.51
N VAL A 85 54.84 0.41 -8.95
CA VAL A 85 55.73 1.50 -8.49
C VAL A 85 55.87 1.46 -6.98
N LYS A 86 56.79 0.61 -6.54
CA LYS A 86 57.64 0.65 -5.31
C LYS A 86 57.70 -0.71 -4.62
N LYS A 87 58.74 -1.48 -4.96
CA LYS A 87 59.46 -2.29 -3.98
C LYS A 87 60.90 -2.54 -4.46
N SER A 88 61.75 -1.53 -4.26
CA SER A 88 63.17 -1.73 -4.05
C SER A 88 63.51 -1.12 -2.70
N GLY A 89 63.94 -1.95 -1.76
CA GLY A 89 64.26 -1.54 -0.39
C GLY A 89 63.60 -2.48 0.60
N GLY A 90 64.37 -3.47 1.04
CA GLY A 90 63.92 -4.49 1.97
C GLY A 90 63.51 -3.93 3.33
N LEU A 91 62.51 -4.58 3.91
CA LEU A 91 62.54 -4.98 5.30
C LEU A 91 61.55 -6.15 5.42
N ASP A 92 62.01 -7.25 6.00
CA ASP A 92 61.17 -8.36 6.38
C ASP A 92 60.04 -7.86 7.26
N ILE A 93 58.82 -7.84 6.72
CA ILE A 93 57.61 -7.76 7.52
C ILE A 93 56.95 -9.11 7.36
N ALA A 94 57.02 -9.89 8.43
CA ALA A 94 56.29 -11.13 8.63
C ALA A 94 54.81 -10.97 8.20
N PRO A 95 54.09 -12.07 7.92
CA PRO A 95 52.64 -12.01 7.73
C PRO A 95 51.97 -11.75 9.08
N THR A 96 52.17 -10.55 9.64
CA THR A 96 51.50 -10.11 10.86
C THR A 96 50.06 -9.77 10.47
N ASN A 97 49.24 -10.82 10.51
CA ASN A 97 47.82 -10.79 10.80
C ASN A 97 47.05 -9.63 10.16
N THR A 98 46.85 -9.66 8.85
CA THR A 98 45.81 -8.82 8.20
C THR A 98 44.46 -8.95 8.90
N ARG A 99 44.16 -10.14 9.47
CA ARG A 99 42.98 -10.41 10.31
C ARG A 99 42.99 -9.68 11.67
N GLN A 100 44.17 -9.46 12.26
CA GLN A 100 44.34 -8.64 13.47
C GLN A 100 44.29 -7.15 13.13
N MET A 101 44.87 -6.73 12.01
CA MET A 101 44.73 -5.34 11.53
C MET A 101 43.25 -5.01 11.21
N ILE A 102 42.52 -5.91 10.56
CA ILE A 102 41.07 -5.76 10.32
C ILE A 102 40.29 -5.74 11.63
N GLY A 103 40.54 -6.70 12.54
CA GLY A 103 39.89 -6.73 13.85
C GLY A 103 40.21 -5.51 14.71
N GLU A 104 41.41 -4.93 14.58
CA GLU A 104 41.78 -3.67 15.24
C GLU A 104 41.11 -2.46 14.61
N ILE A 105 41.00 -2.38 13.28
CA ILE A 105 40.28 -1.31 12.57
C ILE A 105 38.78 -1.36 12.90
N GLU A 106 38.19 -2.55 12.95
CA GLU A 106 36.80 -2.76 13.33
C GLU A 106 36.57 -2.40 14.81
N ASN A 107 37.45 -2.84 15.74
CA ASN A 107 37.33 -2.48 17.17
C ASN A 107 37.64 -1.01 17.50
N LYS A 108 38.41 -0.31 16.66
CA LYS A 108 38.77 1.10 16.83
C LYS A 108 37.88 2.06 16.03
N SER A 109 36.99 1.55 15.19
CA SER A 109 36.05 2.40 14.46
C SER A 109 35.21 3.20 15.47
N SER A 110 35.24 4.53 15.34
CA SER A 110 34.47 5.44 16.18
C SER A 110 32.99 5.06 16.22
N HIS A 111 32.47 4.55 15.10
CA HIS A 111 31.10 4.06 14.99
C HIS A 111 30.82 2.84 15.88
N LEU A 112 31.69 1.81 15.86
CA LEU A 112 31.51 0.63 16.71
C LEU A 112 31.65 0.97 18.21
N LEU A 113 32.56 1.88 18.54
CA LEU A 113 32.71 2.39 19.91
C LEU A 113 31.47 3.16 20.37
N ALA A 114 30.87 3.96 19.49
CA ALA A 114 29.63 4.68 19.77
C ALA A 114 28.44 3.72 19.98
N ILE A 115 28.34 2.64 19.18
CA ILE A 115 27.35 1.57 19.40
C ILE A 115 27.55 0.91 20.77
N LYS A 116 28.79 0.52 21.12
CA LYS A 116 29.08 -0.08 22.43
C LYS A 116 28.77 0.88 23.58
N CYS A 117 29.03 2.18 23.39
CA CYS A 117 28.70 3.22 24.34
C CYS A 117 27.19 3.33 24.56
N ASP A 118 26.39 3.36 23.49
CA ASP A 118 24.92 3.37 23.59
C ASP A 118 24.38 2.10 24.25
N VAL A 119 24.91 0.92 23.91
CA VAL A 119 24.53 -0.35 24.54
C VAL A 119 24.80 -0.33 26.05
N ALA A 120 25.96 0.21 26.47
CA ALA A 120 26.33 0.28 27.88
C ALA A 120 25.53 1.32 28.66
N ASN A 121 25.35 2.52 28.10
CA ASN A 121 24.84 3.68 28.83
C ASN A 121 23.33 3.89 28.67
N ARG A 122 22.71 3.37 27.60
CA ARG A 122 21.27 3.53 27.32
C ARG A 122 20.48 2.25 27.55
N GLY A 123 21.06 1.25 28.21
CA GLY A 123 20.40 -0.03 28.45
C GLY A 123 19.06 0.09 29.19
N ASP A 124 18.96 0.97 30.19
CA ASP A 124 17.70 1.21 30.91
C ASP A 124 16.63 1.88 30.04
N PHE A 125 17.05 2.79 29.16
CA PHE A 125 16.19 3.43 28.17
C PHE A 125 15.63 2.38 27.19
N ILE A 126 16.48 1.52 26.62
CA ILE A 126 16.04 0.45 25.71
C ILE A 126 15.13 -0.56 26.44
N ARG A 127 15.46 -0.95 27.67
CA ARG A 127 14.59 -1.82 28.48
C ARG A 127 13.22 -1.20 28.74
N ASN A 128 13.15 0.12 28.92
CA ASN A 128 11.87 0.82 29.03
C ASN A 128 11.10 0.79 27.69
N LEU A 129 11.77 1.06 26.56
CA LEU A 129 11.14 0.97 25.24
C LEU A 129 10.60 -0.44 24.95
N ILE A 130 11.35 -1.49 25.28
CA ILE A 130 10.90 -2.89 25.15
C ILE A 130 9.58 -3.10 25.90
N LYS A 131 9.51 -2.67 27.17
CA LYS A 131 8.27 -2.77 27.96
C LYS A 131 7.13 -1.99 27.32
N GLN A 132 7.38 -0.82 26.74
CA GLN A 132 6.34 -0.05 26.06
C GLN A 132 5.82 -0.77 24.82
N VAL A 133 6.72 -1.33 24.00
CA VAL A 133 6.33 -2.09 22.80
C VAL A 133 5.59 -3.38 23.18
N GLU A 134 6.04 -4.11 24.20
CA GLU A 134 5.39 -5.34 24.67
C GLU A 134 4.00 -5.08 25.24
N ASN A 135 3.83 -4.01 26.02
CA ASN A 135 2.55 -3.63 26.61
C ASN A 135 1.67 -2.77 25.68
N ALA A 136 2.15 -2.43 24.49
CA ALA A 136 1.38 -1.69 23.50
C ALA A 136 0.08 -2.45 23.16
N ASP A 137 -1.04 -1.86 23.53
CA ASP A 137 -2.39 -2.32 23.22
C ASP A 137 -3.21 -1.07 22.88
N PHE A 138 -3.72 -1.03 21.66
CA PHE A 138 -4.39 0.15 21.12
C PHE A 138 -5.78 -0.23 20.64
N ALA A 139 -6.75 0.66 20.85
CA ALA A 139 -8.11 0.49 20.33
C ALA A 139 -8.27 1.09 18.93
N LYS A 140 -7.46 2.09 18.58
CA LYS A 140 -7.53 2.81 17.30
C LYS A 140 -6.18 2.79 16.59
N ILE A 141 -6.22 2.74 15.26
CA ILE A 141 -5.02 2.73 14.43
C ILE A 141 -4.30 4.08 14.46
N GLU A 142 -5.02 5.17 14.70
CA GLU A 142 -4.42 6.51 14.84
C GLU A 142 -3.48 6.58 16.05
N ASP A 143 -3.79 5.87 17.13
CA ASP A 143 -2.93 5.80 18.32
C ASP A 143 -1.67 4.95 18.04
N VAL A 144 -1.80 3.87 17.24
CA VAL A 144 -0.65 3.10 16.74
C VAL A 144 0.28 3.96 15.89
N VAL A 145 -0.28 4.80 15.01
CA VAL A 145 0.50 5.72 14.17
C VAL A 145 1.27 6.72 15.04
N ALA A 146 0.61 7.30 16.05
CA ALA A 146 1.25 8.22 16.98
C ALA A 146 2.35 7.53 17.79
N PHE A 147 2.10 6.30 18.25
CA PHE A 147 3.06 5.48 18.98
C PHE A 147 4.29 5.13 18.14
N VAL A 148 4.09 4.64 16.91
CA VAL A 148 5.18 4.32 15.99
C VAL A 148 6.03 5.55 15.71
N LYS A 149 5.39 6.70 15.47
CA LYS A 149 6.13 7.95 15.28
C LYS A 149 6.99 8.31 16.49
N TRP A 150 6.40 8.24 17.70
CA TRP A 150 7.16 8.48 18.93
C TRP A 150 8.30 7.47 19.09
N LEU A 151 8.05 6.19 18.84
CA LEU A 151 9.06 5.14 18.92
C LEU A 151 10.23 5.40 17.95
N ASP A 152 9.92 5.79 16.71
CA ASP A 152 10.91 6.15 15.70
C ASP A 152 11.72 7.39 16.13
N ASP A 153 11.07 8.40 16.71
CA ASP A 153 11.74 9.60 17.23
C ASP A 153 12.69 9.23 18.39
N GLU A 154 12.27 8.36 19.31
CA GLU A 154 13.11 7.87 20.42
C GLU A 154 14.29 7.03 19.93
N LEU A 155 14.06 6.13 18.97
CA LEU A 155 15.10 5.28 18.38
C LEU A 155 16.08 6.08 17.51
N SER A 156 15.65 7.20 16.92
CA SER A 156 16.51 8.11 16.16
C SER A 156 17.63 8.74 16.99
N THR A 157 17.52 8.69 18.33
CA THR A 157 18.57 9.18 19.24
C THR A 157 19.77 8.24 19.37
N LEU A 158 19.64 7.00 18.88
CA LEU A 158 20.70 5.99 18.88
C LEU A 158 21.61 6.16 17.65
N VAL A 159 22.89 5.79 17.81
CA VAL A 159 23.88 5.91 16.72
C VAL A 159 23.59 4.92 15.58
N ASP A 160 23.16 3.71 15.90
CA ASP A 160 22.68 2.71 14.96
C ASP A 160 21.60 1.87 15.65
N GLU A 161 20.34 2.12 15.31
CA GLU A 161 19.17 1.44 15.87
C GLU A 161 19.33 -0.08 15.81
N ARG A 162 19.63 -0.64 14.63
CA ARG A 162 19.66 -2.09 14.44
C ARG A 162 20.83 -2.73 15.17
N ALA A 163 22.01 -2.09 15.16
CA ALA A 163 23.18 -2.62 15.83
C ALA A 163 23.04 -2.55 17.36
N VAL A 164 22.46 -1.47 17.90
CA VAL A 164 22.22 -1.33 19.34
C VAL A 164 21.13 -2.30 19.80
N LEU A 165 19.97 -2.32 19.14
CA LEU A 165 18.84 -3.16 19.53
C LEU A 165 19.14 -4.66 19.49
N LYS A 166 20.07 -5.11 18.63
CA LYS A 166 20.53 -6.51 18.57
C LYS A 166 21.11 -7.04 19.90
N HIS A 167 21.59 -6.15 20.78
CA HIS A 167 22.15 -6.53 22.07
C HIS A 167 21.08 -6.71 23.16
N PHE A 168 19.81 -6.46 22.85
CA PHE A 168 18.69 -6.56 23.78
C PHE A 168 17.62 -7.54 23.25
N GLU A 169 16.74 -8.00 24.12
CA GLU A 169 15.57 -8.82 23.75
C GLU A 169 14.48 -7.94 23.10
N TRP A 170 14.80 -7.33 21.96
CA TRP A 170 13.89 -6.44 21.26
C TRP A 170 12.70 -7.23 20.66
N PRO A 171 11.44 -6.81 20.87
CA PRO A 171 10.26 -7.46 20.32
C PRO A 171 10.07 -7.14 18.82
N GLU A 172 11.06 -7.48 17.99
CA GLU A 172 11.18 -7.16 16.57
C GLU A 172 9.89 -7.49 15.80
N LYS A 173 9.33 -8.69 16.03
CA LYS A 173 8.09 -9.11 15.33
C LYS A 173 6.88 -8.21 15.63
N LYS A 174 6.78 -7.70 16.85
CA LYS A 174 5.66 -6.84 17.26
C LYS A 174 5.87 -5.42 16.75
N GLU A 175 7.09 -4.91 16.87
CA GLU A 175 7.50 -3.61 16.36
C GLU A 175 7.35 -3.53 14.83
N ASP A 176 7.83 -4.52 14.08
CA ASP A 176 7.64 -4.64 12.64
C ASP A 176 6.14 -4.62 12.27
N ALA A 177 5.32 -5.35 13.02
CA ALA A 177 3.88 -5.40 12.77
C ALA A 177 3.20 -4.04 13.04
N LEU A 178 3.63 -3.31 14.08
CA LEU A 178 3.15 -1.97 14.40
C LEU A 178 3.56 -0.97 13.30
N ARG A 179 4.84 -0.97 12.88
CA ARG A 179 5.35 -0.13 11.80
C ARG A 179 4.64 -0.41 10.48
N GLU A 180 4.45 -1.69 10.13
CA GLU A 180 3.73 -2.09 8.92
C GLU A 180 2.26 -1.61 8.94
N ALA A 181 1.56 -1.79 10.06
CA ALA A 181 0.17 -1.35 10.19
C ALA A 181 0.03 0.17 10.13
N ALA A 182 0.91 0.90 10.84
CA ALA A 182 0.94 2.36 10.82
C ALA A 182 1.24 2.92 9.43
N PHE A 183 2.22 2.33 8.74
CA PHE A 183 2.57 2.72 7.38
C PHE A 183 1.41 2.49 6.41
N ALA A 184 0.82 1.29 6.42
CA ALA A 184 -0.26 0.93 5.50
C ALA A 184 -1.49 1.83 5.69
N TYR A 185 -1.87 2.13 6.94
CA TYR A 185 -2.96 3.06 7.20
C TYR A 185 -2.62 4.49 6.74
N CYS A 186 -1.43 4.98 7.06
CA CYS A 186 -0.98 6.32 6.64
C CYS A 186 -0.92 6.46 5.12
N ASP A 187 -0.46 5.43 4.40
CA ASP A 187 -0.37 5.44 2.95
C ASP A 187 -1.75 5.58 2.31
N LEU A 188 -2.72 4.78 2.76
CA LEU A 188 -4.10 4.88 2.30
C LEU A 188 -4.75 6.23 2.65
N LYS A 189 -4.48 6.75 3.84
CA LYS A 189 -4.99 8.06 4.27
C LYS A 189 -4.40 9.19 3.44
N LYS A 190 -3.09 9.19 3.20
CA LYS A 190 -2.40 10.17 2.33
C LYS A 190 -2.92 10.11 0.91
N MET A 191 -3.15 8.91 0.37
CA MET A 191 -3.76 8.74 -0.95
C MET A 191 -5.14 9.40 -1.05
N LEU A 192 -5.98 9.27 -0.02
CA LEU A 192 -7.28 9.95 0.07
C LEU A 192 -7.15 11.47 0.22
N GLU A 193 -6.19 11.95 1.01
CA GLU A 193 -5.96 13.40 1.20
C GLU A 193 -5.41 14.08 -0.07
N LEU A 194 -4.51 13.42 -0.78
CA LEU A 194 -3.99 13.92 -2.06
C LEU A 194 -5.08 14.02 -3.12
N GLU A 195 -6.09 13.15 -3.07
CA GLU A 195 -7.25 13.25 -3.95
C GLU A 195 -8.05 14.54 -3.68
N VAL A 196 -8.35 14.84 -2.40
CA VAL A 196 -9.01 16.09 -1.99
C VAL A 196 -8.26 17.32 -2.49
N LEU A 197 -6.92 17.31 -2.41
CA LEU A 197 -6.08 18.41 -2.89
C LEU A 197 -6.08 18.52 -4.42
N ASN A 198 -6.03 17.38 -5.14
CA ASN A 198 -6.06 17.36 -6.60
C ASN A 198 -7.39 17.87 -7.18
N PHE A 199 -8.48 17.88 -6.41
CA PHE A 199 -9.74 18.43 -6.86
C PHE A 199 -9.73 19.95 -7.03
N ILE A 200 -8.85 20.65 -6.32
CA ILE A 200 -8.77 22.12 -6.27
C ILE A 200 -7.89 22.70 -7.40
N ASP A 201 -6.85 21.96 -7.83
CA ASP A 201 -5.80 22.46 -8.73
C ASP A 201 -6.12 22.42 -10.24
N ASP A 202 -7.35 22.11 -10.66
CA ASP A 202 -7.70 21.93 -12.09
C ASP A 202 -8.13 23.21 -12.81
N ILE A 203 -8.07 24.38 -12.16
CA ILE A 203 -8.42 25.67 -12.78
C ILE A 203 -7.30 26.10 -13.74
N GLY A 204 -7.24 25.49 -14.93
CA GLY A 204 -6.33 25.88 -16.01
C GLY A 204 -5.56 24.75 -16.71
N LEU A 205 -5.74 23.49 -16.32
CA LEU A 205 -5.14 22.36 -17.05
C LEU A 205 -5.88 22.13 -18.38
N PRO A 206 -5.16 21.80 -19.48
CA PRO A 206 -5.78 21.28 -20.69
C PRO A 206 -6.63 20.03 -20.38
N CYS A 207 -7.80 19.90 -21.00
CA CYS A 207 -8.76 18.81 -20.74
C CYS A 207 -8.09 17.42 -20.76
N ALA A 208 -7.32 17.11 -21.80
CA ALA A 208 -6.62 15.82 -21.91
C ALA A 208 -5.65 15.55 -20.74
N ALA A 209 -4.95 16.58 -20.24
CA ALA A 209 -4.04 16.44 -19.11
C ALA A 209 -4.81 16.20 -17.80
N ALA A 210 -5.93 16.90 -17.60
CA ALA A 210 -6.81 16.70 -16.44
C ALA A 210 -7.40 15.29 -16.44
N LEU A 211 -7.92 14.81 -17.57
CA LEU A 211 -8.47 13.45 -17.69
C LEU A 211 -7.41 12.38 -17.42
N LYS A 212 -6.19 12.54 -17.95
CA LYS A 212 -5.08 11.62 -17.66
C LYS A 212 -4.69 11.59 -16.17
N LYS A 213 -4.67 12.75 -15.53
CA LYS A 213 -4.41 12.87 -14.08
C LYS A 213 -5.49 12.16 -13.26
N MET A 214 -6.76 12.33 -13.64
CA MET A 214 -7.88 11.65 -12.99
C MET A 214 -7.81 10.13 -13.18
N GLN A 215 -7.48 9.64 -14.38
CA GLN A 215 -7.28 8.20 -14.61
C GLN A 215 -6.17 7.62 -13.73
N THR A 216 -5.02 8.29 -13.69
CA THR A 216 -3.88 7.88 -12.85
C THR A 216 -4.26 7.88 -11.36
N SER A 217 -5.10 8.83 -10.94
CA SER A 217 -5.57 8.92 -9.55
C SER A 217 -6.52 7.76 -9.22
N PHE A 218 -7.43 7.41 -10.13
CA PHE A 218 -8.30 6.25 -9.96
C PHE A 218 -7.51 4.93 -9.91
N GLU A 219 -6.49 4.76 -10.75
CA GLU A 219 -5.63 3.57 -10.71
C GLU A 219 -4.92 3.41 -9.35
N LYS A 220 -4.49 4.52 -8.74
CA LYS A 220 -3.93 4.49 -7.38
C LYS A 220 -4.97 4.06 -6.34
N LEU A 221 -6.19 4.58 -6.41
CA LEU A 221 -7.29 4.20 -5.52
C LEU A 221 -7.64 2.71 -5.65
N GLU A 222 -7.74 2.21 -6.88
CA GLU A 222 -8.03 0.80 -7.16
C GLU A 222 -6.91 -0.12 -6.64
N ASN A 223 -5.65 0.24 -6.91
CA ASN A 223 -4.49 -0.51 -6.40
C ASN A 223 -4.42 -0.48 -4.87
N GLY A 224 -4.71 0.67 -4.24
CA GLY A 224 -4.79 0.81 -2.79
C GLY A 224 -5.86 -0.10 -2.17
N ALA A 225 -7.04 -0.17 -2.76
CA ALA A 225 -8.11 -1.07 -2.32
C ALA A 225 -7.75 -2.56 -2.48
N TYR A 226 -7.10 -2.91 -3.60
CA TYR A 226 -6.60 -4.27 -3.82
C TYR A 226 -5.52 -4.65 -2.80
N ASN A 227 -4.54 -3.78 -2.56
CA ASN A 227 -3.47 -3.99 -1.58
C ASN A 227 -4.03 -4.13 -0.16
N LEU A 228 -5.00 -3.29 0.20
CA LEU A 228 -5.70 -3.40 1.49
C LEU A 228 -6.37 -4.77 1.65
N SER A 229 -7.04 -5.26 0.60
CA SER A 229 -7.72 -6.56 0.62
C SER A 229 -6.71 -7.70 0.80
N ARG A 230 -5.58 -7.65 0.09
CA ARG A 230 -4.48 -8.62 0.23
C ARG A 230 -3.85 -8.59 1.61
N MET A 231 -3.52 -7.41 2.12
CA MET A 231 -2.96 -7.22 3.46
C MET A 231 -3.92 -7.73 4.53
N ARG A 232 -5.23 -7.50 4.38
CA ARG A 232 -6.25 -8.05 5.28
C ARG A 232 -6.19 -9.56 5.33
N GLU A 233 -6.07 -10.22 4.19
CA GLU A 233 -6.00 -11.68 4.11
C GLU A 233 -4.71 -12.23 4.77
N SER A 234 -3.57 -11.57 4.56
CA SER A 234 -2.26 -12.06 5.04
C SER A 234 -1.91 -11.67 6.50
N SER A 235 -2.30 -10.47 6.94
CA SER A 235 -1.76 -9.84 8.15
C SER A 235 -2.74 -9.80 9.33
N THR A 236 -4.05 -10.03 9.11
CA THR A 236 -5.08 -9.91 10.16
C THR A 236 -4.79 -10.78 11.39
N ASN A 237 -4.39 -12.04 11.19
CA ASN A 237 -4.14 -12.95 12.32
C ASN A 237 -2.90 -12.52 13.12
N ARG A 238 -1.87 -12.03 12.43
CA ARG A 238 -0.65 -11.51 13.05
C ARG A 238 -0.94 -10.24 13.86
N TYR A 239 -1.70 -9.31 13.29
CA TYR A 239 -2.10 -8.07 13.97
C TYR A 239 -2.93 -8.35 15.23
N LYS A 240 -3.90 -9.28 15.14
CA LYS A 240 -4.67 -9.73 16.31
C LYS A 240 -3.80 -10.34 17.40
N GLY A 241 -2.80 -11.14 17.02
CA GLY A 241 -1.84 -11.73 17.97
C GLY A 241 -0.97 -10.70 18.69
N PHE A 242 -0.83 -9.49 18.13
CA PHE A 242 -0.08 -8.38 18.71
C PHE A 242 -0.96 -7.26 19.25
N HIS A 243 -2.27 -7.47 19.40
CA HIS A 243 -3.22 -6.46 19.89
C HIS A 243 -3.23 -5.17 19.03
N ILE A 244 -3.04 -5.32 17.72
CA ILE A 244 -3.14 -4.22 16.76
C ILE A 244 -4.57 -4.17 16.21
N PRO A 245 -5.25 -3.01 16.23
CA PRO A 245 -6.57 -2.84 15.62
C PRO A 245 -6.59 -3.28 14.16
N THR A 246 -7.63 -4.03 13.78
CA THR A 246 -7.84 -4.50 12.38
C THR A 246 -9.13 -3.98 11.78
N ASP A 247 -9.97 -3.33 12.59
CA ASP A 247 -11.29 -2.82 12.19
C ASP A 247 -11.21 -1.62 11.23
N TRP A 248 -10.06 -0.94 11.13
CA TRP A 248 -9.79 0.03 10.07
C TRP A 248 -9.67 -0.62 8.68
N MET A 249 -9.32 -1.90 8.61
CA MET A 249 -9.18 -2.67 7.37
C MET A 249 -10.51 -3.21 6.86
N LEU A 250 -11.59 -3.07 7.63
CA LEU A 250 -12.92 -3.55 7.24
C LEU A 250 -13.52 -2.70 6.12
N GLU A 251 -14.37 -3.33 5.32
CA GLU A 251 -15.09 -2.71 4.20
C GLU A 251 -15.86 -1.45 4.59
N THR A 252 -16.33 -1.37 5.84
CA THR A 252 -17.13 -0.26 6.37
C THR A 252 -16.32 0.99 6.69
N ARG A 253 -14.98 0.94 6.67
CA ARG A 253 -14.10 2.06 7.04
C ARG A 253 -13.36 2.65 5.85
N ILE A 254 -12.05 2.42 5.73
CA ILE A 254 -11.20 3.12 4.76
C ILE A 254 -11.54 2.71 3.32
N LEU A 255 -11.97 1.47 3.10
CA LEU A 255 -12.38 0.99 1.78
C LEU A 255 -13.65 1.72 1.28
N ARG A 256 -14.60 2.03 2.17
CA ARG A 256 -15.75 2.86 1.82
C ARG A 256 -15.31 4.27 1.40
N GLN A 257 -14.31 4.84 2.06
CA GLN A 257 -13.77 6.15 1.69
C GLN A 257 -13.10 6.10 0.32
N ILE A 258 -12.32 5.06 0.01
CA ILE A 258 -11.69 4.85 -1.31
C ILE A 258 -12.74 4.72 -2.42
N LYS A 259 -13.84 4.00 -2.16
CA LYS A 259 -14.95 3.89 -3.11
C LYS A 259 -15.66 5.23 -3.32
N LEU A 260 -15.93 5.97 -2.25
CA LEU A 260 -16.58 7.28 -2.33
C LEU A 260 -15.71 8.31 -3.07
N ALA A 261 -14.41 8.34 -2.78
CA ALA A 261 -13.40 9.07 -3.52
C ALA A 261 -13.49 8.77 -5.02
N SER A 262 -13.40 7.49 -5.38
CA SER A 262 -13.50 7.04 -6.78
C SER A 262 -14.79 7.51 -7.48
N VAL A 263 -15.92 7.47 -6.79
CA VAL A 263 -17.22 7.94 -7.32
C VAL A 263 -17.21 9.45 -7.57
N LYS A 264 -16.72 10.25 -6.62
CA LYS A 264 -16.55 11.70 -6.80
C LYS A 264 -15.61 12.04 -7.96
N LEU A 265 -14.52 11.28 -8.09
CA LEU A 265 -13.59 11.40 -9.21
C LEU A 265 -14.28 11.11 -10.55
N ALA A 266 -15.18 10.12 -10.61
CA ALA A 266 -16.00 9.85 -11.78
C ALA A 266 -16.95 10.98 -12.14
N ALA A 267 -17.63 11.58 -11.15
CA ALA A 267 -18.48 12.75 -11.41
C ALA A 267 -17.68 13.87 -12.07
N LYS A 268 -16.52 14.21 -11.51
CA LYS A 268 -15.66 15.26 -12.07
C LYS A 268 -15.16 14.90 -13.47
N PHE A 269 -14.72 13.66 -13.68
CA PHE A 269 -14.28 13.19 -15.00
C PHE A 269 -15.38 13.37 -16.06
N MET A 270 -16.61 12.93 -15.75
CA MET A 270 -17.74 13.05 -16.68
C MET A 270 -18.16 14.50 -16.91
N ASN A 271 -18.09 15.36 -15.90
CA ASN A 271 -18.38 16.79 -16.05
C ASN A 271 -17.34 17.50 -16.92
N THR A 272 -16.05 17.17 -16.76
CA THR A 272 -14.97 17.69 -17.61
C THR A 272 -15.17 17.24 -19.06
N VAL A 273 -15.44 15.96 -19.29
CA VAL A 273 -15.77 15.43 -20.63
C VAL A 273 -16.99 16.13 -21.22
N SER A 274 -18.07 16.28 -20.46
CA SER A 274 -19.31 16.92 -20.92
C SER A 274 -19.10 18.38 -21.31
N THR A 275 -18.29 19.11 -20.54
CA THR A 275 -17.95 20.51 -20.83
C THR A 275 -17.15 20.64 -22.11
N GLU A 276 -16.14 19.77 -22.29
CA GLU A 276 -15.31 19.76 -23.50
C GLU A 276 -16.11 19.38 -24.74
N LEU A 277 -17.00 18.38 -24.65
CA LEU A 277 -17.86 17.96 -25.76
C LEU A 277 -18.81 19.07 -26.21
N LYS A 278 -19.36 19.84 -25.27
CA LYS A 278 -20.20 21.02 -25.56
C LYS A 278 -19.38 22.12 -26.24
N ALA A 279 -18.11 22.30 -25.87
CA ALA A 279 -17.22 23.30 -26.46
C ALA A 279 -16.73 22.88 -27.87
N ALA A 280 -16.49 21.59 -28.09
CA ALA A 280 -15.91 21.05 -29.32
C ALA A 280 -16.88 20.96 -30.51
N GLY A 281 -18.19 21.07 -30.29
CA GLY A 281 -19.19 21.27 -31.35
C GLY A 281 -19.20 20.20 -32.47
N GLY A 282 -18.82 18.96 -32.19
CA GLY A 282 -18.80 17.86 -33.17
C GLY A 282 -17.47 17.63 -33.89
N ALA A 283 -16.34 18.06 -33.30
CA ALA A 283 -15.00 17.73 -33.76
C ALA A 283 -14.78 16.19 -33.89
N PRO A 284 -13.84 15.72 -34.74
CA PRO A 284 -13.56 14.29 -34.93
C PRO A 284 -13.23 13.52 -33.63
N ASP A 285 -12.70 14.22 -32.62
CA ASP A 285 -12.38 13.63 -31.31
C ASP A 285 -13.61 13.43 -30.40
N PHE A 286 -14.81 13.84 -30.84
CA PHE A 286 -16.05 13.76 -30.06
C PHE A 286 -16.41 12.34 -29.65
N GLU A 287 -16.35 11.39 -30.59
CA GLU A 287 -16.71 9.99 -30.33
C GLU A 287 -15.70 9.30 -29.40
N GLU A 288 -14.41 9.61 -29.56
CA GLU A 288 -13.35 9.08 -28.70
C GLU A 288 -13.49 9.60 -27.27
N LEU A 289 -13.73 10.89 -27.10
CA LEU A 289 -13.89 11.54 -25.80
C LEU A 289 -15.15 11.05 -25.06
N MET A 290 -16.26 10.88 -25.80
CA MET A 290 -17.47 10.22 -25.29
C MET A 290 -17.19 8.80 -24.81
N LEU A 291 -16.51 8.00 -25.63
CA LEU A 291 -16.16 6.62 -25.29
C LEU A 291 -15.25 6.55 -24.07
N GLN A 292 -14.31 7.48 -23.95
CA GLN A 292 -13.44 7.61 -22.77
C GLN A 292 -14.26 7.91 -21.50
N GLY A 293 -15.21 8.85 -21.56
CA GLY A 293 -16.16 9.15 -20.49
C GLY A 293 -16.95 7.92 -20.02
N VAL A 294 -17.57 7.20 -20.96
CA VAL A 294 -18.40 6.03 -20.65
C VAL A 294 -17.56 4.87 -20.12
N LYS A 295 -16.38 4.60 -20.71
CA LYS A 295 -15.47 3.54 -20.22
C LYS A 295 -14.99 3.82 -18.80
N PHE A 296 -14.64 5.07 -18.50
CA PHE A 296 -14.21 5.47 -17.16
C PHE A 296 -15.35 5.30 -16.15
N ALA A 297 -16.54 5.83 -16.47
CA ALA A 297 -17.73 5.68 -15.63
C ALA A 297 -18.05 4.20 -15.37
N PHE A 298 -18.03 3.36 -16.40
CA PHE A 298 -18.28 1.92 -16.24
C PHE A 298 -17.28 1.26 -15.30
N ARG A 299 -15.97 1.54 -15.47
CA ARG A 299 -14.92 0.97 -14.60
C ARG A 299 -15.11 1.37 -13.14
N VAL A 300 -15.37 2.65 -12.87
CA VAL A 300 -15.62 3.14 -11.51
C VAL A 300 -16.91 2.54 -10.93
N HIS A 301 -17.96 2.43 -11.73
CA HIS A 301 -19.23 1.82 -11.30
C HIS A 301 -19.03 0.36 -10.87
N GLN A 302 -18.29 -0.44 -11.65
CA GLN A 302 -17.95 -1.83 -11.30
C GLN A 302 -17.12 -1.92 -10.02
N PHE A 303 -16.15 -1.01 -9.86
CA PHE A 303 -15.29 -0.97 -8.68
C PHE A 303 -16.03 -0.57 -7.39
N ALA A 304 -16.81 0.52 -7.45
CA ALA A 304 -17.53 1.06 -6.30
C ALA A 304 -18.78 0.25 -5.96
N GLY A 305 -19.40 -0.40 -6.96
CA GLY A 305 -20.68 -1.11 -6.83
C GLY A 305 -21.90 -0.21 -7.02
N GLY A 306 -21.73 0.94 -7.66
CA GLY A 306 -22.81 1.92 -7.89
C GLY A 306 -22.33 3.36 -7.87
N PHE A 307 -23.26 4.28 -8.17
CA PHE A 307 -23.04 5.73 -8.11
C PHE A 307 -23.94 6.39 -7.08
N ASP A 308 -23.49 7.54 -6.57
CA ASP A 308 -24.33 8.45 -5.81
C ASP A 308 -25.19 9.33 -6.75
N ALA A 309 -26.06 10.15 -6.16
CA ALA A 309 -26.99 10.99 -6.93
C ALA A 309 -26.26 12.00 -7.83
N GLU A 310 -25.17 12.59 -7.35
CA GLU A 310 -24.37 13.57 -8.09
C GLU A 310 -23.72 12.92 -9.32
N THR A 311 -23.05 11.78 -9.12
CA THR A 311 -22.38 11.05 -10.20
C THR A 311 -23.37 10.47 -11.20
N THR A 312 -24.55 10.05 -10.73
CA THR A 312 -25.65 9.63 -11.61
C THR A 312 -26.14 10.78 -12.49
N SER A 313 -26.27 11.99 -11.93
CA SER A 313 -26.64 13.18 -12.70
C SER A 313 -25.59 13.53 -13.75
N ALA A 314 -24.30 13.50 -13.39
CA ALA A 314 -23.19 13.73 -14.31
C ALA A 314 -23.19 12.71 -15.47
N PHE A 315 -23.48 11.44 -15.19
CA PHE A 315 -23.62 10.41 -16.23
C PHE A 315 -24.83 10.65 -17.14
N GLN A 316 -25.96 11.10 -16.59
CA GLN A 316 -27.16 11.43 -17.38
C GLN A 316 -26.91 12.61 -18.32
N GLU A 317 -26.17 13.63 -17.86
CA GLU A 317 -25.76 14.76 -18.69
C GLU A 317 -24.87 14.32 -19.85
N LEU A 318 -23.83 13.53 -19.55
CA LEU A 318 -22.95 12.94 -20.56
C LEU A 318 -23.74 12.15 -21.61
N ARG A 319 -24.71 11.33 -21.16
CA ARG A 319 -25.60 10.56 -22.05
C ARG A 319 -26.51 11.47 -22.89
N GLY A 320 -26.92 12.61 -22.36
CA GLY A 320 -27.75 13.59 -23.05
C GLY A 320 -27.04 14.24 -24.23
N ILE A 321 -25.72 14.47 -24.13
CA ILE A 321 -24.88 15.06 -25.19
C ILE A 321 -24.65 14.08 -26.35
N SER A 322 -24.70 12.78 -26.08
CA SER A 322 -24.54 11.73 -27.09
C SER A 322 -25.73 11.59 -28.04
N LYS A 323 -26.88 12.20 -27.74
CA LYS A 323 -28.13 12.09 -28.50
C LYS A 323 -28.35 13.32 -29.35
#